data_AF-A0A7M1I135-F1
#
_entry.id   AF-A0A7M1I135-F1
#
_cell.length_a   1.000
_cell.length_b   1.000
_cell.length_c   1.000
_cell.angle_alpha   90.00
_cell.angle_beta   90.00
_cell.angle_gamma   90.00
#
_symmetry.space_group_name_H-M   'P 1'
#
loop_
_entity.id
_entity.type
_entity.pdbx_description
1 polymer ?
#
loop_
_entity_poly.entity_id
_entity_poly.type
_entity_poly.pdbx_seq_one_letter_code
_entity_poly.pdbx_strand_id
1 'polypeptide(L)'
;MELEWDADKAARNLKKHGVSFEDAELVFYDSGRVEAYDGREDYGEDRWATIGLAYSAVLYVVYTVRHEETIRLISARKANADERKQYREANS
;
A
#
# COMPACT_ATOMS: atom_id res chain seq x y z
N MET A 1 12.78 -6.76 6.44
CA MET A 1 11.93 -5.87 5.65
C MET A 1 12.68 -4.59 5.35
N GLU A 2 13.12 -4.47 4.11
CA GLU A 2 13.60 -3.21 3.52
C GLU A 2 12.46 -2.61 2.68
N LEU A 3 12.43 -1.29 2.56
CA LEU A 3 11.40 -0.54 1.84
C LEU A 3 12.06 0.31 0.76
N GLU A 4 11.60 0.18 -0.48
CA GLU A 4 12.14 0.94 -1.61
C GLU A 4 11.04 1.50 -2.52
N TRP A 5 11.39 2.53 -3.28
CA TRP A 5 10.56 3.08 -4.35
C TRP A 5 11.38 3.84 -5.38
N ASP A 6 10.77 4.06 -6.55
CA ASP A 6 11.28 4.99 -7.55
C ASP A 6 10.91 6.44 -7.16
N ALA A 7 11.89 7.35 -7.15
CA ALA A 7 11.68 8.72 -6.68
C ALA A 7 10.71 9.51 -7.58
N ASP A 8 10.80 9.35 -8.90
CA ASP A 8 9.88 9.97 -9.85
C ASP A 8 8.46 9.40 -9.70
N LYS A 9 8.32 8.12 -9.33
CA LYS A 9 7.04 7.49 -9.01
C LYS A 9 6.47 8.02 -7.70
N ALA A 10 7.27 8.17 -6.64
CA ALA A 10 6.85 8.75 -5.37
C ALA A 10 6.34 10.19 -5.55
N ALA A 11 7.11 11.04 -6.26
CA ALA A 11 6.71 12.41 -6.57
C ALA A 11 5.41 12.49 -7.38
N ARG A 12 5.25 11.61 -8.40
CA ARG A 12 3.99 11.49 -9.17
C ARG A 12 2.83 10.97 -8.31
N ASN A 13 3.08 10.05 -7.39
CA ASN A 13 2.06 9.51 -6.48
C ASN A 13 1.56 10.60 -5.54
N LEU A 14 2.47 11.31 -4.86
CA LEU A 14 2.15 12.43 -3.98
C LEU A 14 1.33 13.50 -4.71
N LYS A 15 1.75 13.90 -5.92
CA LYS A 15 1.02 14.89 -6.74
C LYS A 15 -0.38 14.43 -7.15
N LYS A 16 -0.57 13.13 -7.42
CA LYS A 16 -1.84 12.56 -7.91
C LYS A 16 -2.82 12.20 -6.78
N HIS A 17 -2.31 11.75 -5.64
CA HIS A 17 -3.10 11.11 -4.59
C HIS A 17 -3.02 11.80 -3.22
N GLY A 18 -2.12 12.78 -3.04
CA GLY A 18 -1.93 13.48 -1.77
C GLY A 18 -1.43 12.59 -0.65
N VAL A 19 -0.68 11.54 -0.99
CA VAL A 19 -0.09 10.53 -0.10
C VAL A 19 1.34 10.32 -0.54
N SER A 20 2.30 10.58 0.35
CA SER A 20 3.72 10.27 0.13
C SER A 20 3.96 8.76 0.29
N PHE A 21 5.13 8.25 -0.11
CA PHE A 21 5.45 6.84 0.11
C PHE A 21 6.00 6.60 1.52
N GLU A 22 6.62 7.64 2.08
CA GLU A 22 7.07 7.80 3.45
C GLU A 22 5.88 7.72 4.46
N ASP A 23 4.72 8.30 4.14
CA ASP A 23 3.50 8.10 4.94
C ASP A 23 2.87 6.72 4.68
N ALA A 24 3.01 6.20 3.46
CA ALA A 24 2.36 4.97 3.03
C ALA A 24 3.02 3.71 3.60
N GLU A 25 4.33 3.73 3.88
CA GLU A 25 5.03 2.59 4.48
C GLU A 25 4.50 2.23 5.87
N LEU A 26 3.88 3.18 6.57
CA LEU A 26 3.32 2.98 7.90
C LEU A 26 2.23 1.91 7.94
N VAL A 27 1.57 1.60 6.81
CA VAL A 27 0.61 0.48 6.75
C VAL A 27 1.26 -0.88 7.03
N PHE A 28 2.57 -1.04 6.80
CA PHE A 28 3.27 -2.29 7.08
C PHE A 28 3.53 -2.50 8.58
N TYR A 29 3.37 -1.45 9.39
CA TYR A 29 3.44 -1.50 10.85
C TYR A 29 2.06 -1.61 11.53
N ASP A 30 0.98 -1.50 10.75
CA ASP A 30 -0.38 -1.78 11.24
C ASP A 30 -0.61 -3.29 11.34
N SER A 31 -0.74 -3.79 12.57
CA SER A 31 -1.07 -5.20 12.85
C SER A 31 -2.47 -5.60 12.38
N GLY A 32 -3.35 -4.62 12.14
CA GLY A 32 -4.69 -4.80 11.61
C GLY A 32 -4.79 -4.73 10.08
N ARG A 33 -3.67 -4.58 9.36
CA ARG A 33 -3.72 -4.41 7.90
C ARG A 33 -4.34 -5.64 7.22
N VAL A 34 -5.18 -5.38 6.22
CA VAL A 34 -5.78 -6.41 5.37
C VAL A 34 -4.94 -6.50 4.10
N GLU A 35 -4.50 -7.71 3.74
CA GLU A 35 -3.57 -7.94 2.63
C GLU A 35 -4.18 -8.91 1.61
N ALA A 36 -4.00 -8.62 0.32
CA ALA A 36 -4.56 -9.41 -0.79
C ALA A 36 -3.64 -9.41 -2.01
N TYR A 37 -3.56 -10.53 -2.71
CA TYR A 37 -2.84 -10.66 -3.98
C TYR A 37 -3.59 -9.93 -5.11
N ASP A 38 -2.90 -9.09 -5.88
CA ASP A 38 -3.44 -8.30 -6.98
C ASP A 38 -3.16 -8.94 -8.35
N GLY A 39 -3.69 -10.15 -8.55
CA GLY A 39 -3.57 -10.92 -9.79
C GLY A 39 -4.53 -10.49 -10.91
N ARG A 40 -4.91 -9.21 -11.00
CA ARG A 40 -5.91 -8.73 -11.98
C ARG A 40 -5.37 -8.63 -13.41
N GLU A 41 -4.07 -8.41 -13.58
CA GLU A 41 -3.40 -8.35 -14.87
C GLU A 41 -2.04 -9.06 -14.77
N ASP A 42 -1.49 -9.52 -15.89
CA ASP A 42 -0.11 -9.98 -15.96
C ASP A 42 0.82 -8.76 -16.01
N TYR A 43 1.32 -8.38 -14.84
CA TYR A 43 2.23 -7.25 -14.66
C TYR A 43 3.71 -7.59 -14.91
N GLY A 44 4.04 -8.86 -15.18
CA GLY A 44 5.41 -9.37 -15.21
C GLY A 44 6.10 -9.45 -13.82
N GLU A 45 5.38 -9.12 -12.75
CA GLU A 45 5.83 -9.22 -11.35
C GLU A 45 4.61 -9.51 -10.44
N ASP A 46 4.81 -10.27 -9.36
CA ASP A 46 3.77 -10.49 -8.35
C ASP A 46 3.43 -9.16 -7.65
N ARG A 47 2.15 -8.82 -7.59
CA ARG A 47 1.67 -7.62 -6.90
C ARG A 47 0.71 -7.93 -5.78
N TRP A 48 0.80 -7.10 -4.75
CA TRP A 48 0.00 -7.20 -3.54
C TRP A 48 -0.62 -5.84 -3.25
N ALA A 49 -1.84 -5.86 -2.72
CA ALA A 49 -2.53 -4.71 -2.20
C ALA A 49 -2.73 -4.89 -0.69
N THR A 50 -2.44 -3.85 0.08
CA THR A 50 -2.76 -3.79 1.51
C THR A 50 -3.61 -2.57 1.84
N ILE A 51 -4.54 -2.76 2.77
CA ILE A 51 -5.39 -1.73 3.36
C ILE A 51 -5.01 -1.67 4.84
N GLY A 52 -4.45 -0.55 5.27
CA GLY A 52 -3.97 -0.36 6.65
C GLY A 52 -4.08 1.07 7.11
N LEU A 53 -4.02 1.27 8.43
CA LEU A 53 -3.98 2.57 9.08
C LEU A 53 -2.56 3.15 9.04
N ALA A 54 -2.43 4.35 8.46
CA ALA A 54 -1.23 5.18 8.55
C ALA A 54 -1.60 6.50 9.24
N TYR A 55 -0.97 6.78 10.39
CA TYR A 55 -1.35 7.85 11.30
C TYR A 55 -2.87 7.84 11.63
N SER A 56 -3.64 8.75 11.01
CA SER A 56 -5.09 8.91 11.20
C SER A 56 -5.91 8.61 9.94
N ALA A 57 -5.31 8.01 8.91
CA ALA A 57 -5.95 7.70 7.64
C ALA A 57 -5.77 6.23 7.25
N VAL A 58 -6.85 5.58 6.85
CA VAL A 58 -6.75 4.26 6.20
C VAL A 58 -6.32 4.48 4.75
N LEU A 59 -5.21 3.85 4.37
CA LEU A 59 -4.63 3.90 3.03
C LEU A 59 -4.85 2.57 2.30
N TYR A 60 -4.81 2.65 0.97
CA TYR A 60 -4.71 1.52 0.07
C TYR A 60 -3.35 1.63 -0.64
N VAL A 61 -2.49 0.63 -0.42
CA VAL A 61 -1.10 0.61 -0.92
C VAL A 61 -0.90 -0.63 -1.79
N VAL A 62 -0.37 -0.43 -3.00
CA VAL A 62 0.04 -1.50 -3.92
C VAL A 62 1.55 -1.59 -3.89
N TYR A 63 2.08 -2.80 -3.77
CA TYR A 63 3.51 -3.10 -3.70
C TYR A 63 3.84 -4.42 -4.41
N THR A 64 5.13 -4.69 -4.57
CA THR A 64 5.67 -6.01 -4.92
C THR A 64 6.70 -6.42 -3.87
N VAL A 65 6.89 -7.74 -3.70
CA VAL A 65 7.94 -8.30 -2.85
C VAL A 65 9.05 -8.80 -3.75
N ARG A 66 10.26 -8.29 -3.53
CA ARG A 66 11.47 -8.64 -4.27
C ARG A 66 12.32 -9.64 -3.47
N HIS A 67 13.47 -10.00 -4.02
CA HIS A 67 14.46 -10.81 -3.30
C HIS A 67 14.76 -10.21 -1.92
N GLU A 68 15.08 -11.09 -0.95
CA GLU A 68 15.50 -10.69 0.41
C GLU A 68 14.46 -9.90 1.23
N GLU A 69 13.17 -10.14 1.00
CA GLU A 69 12.03 -9.50 1.72
C GLU A 69 11.96 -7.97 1.55
N THR A 70 12.51 -7.46 0.44
CA THR A 70 12.41 -6.04 0.07
C THR A 70 11.03 -5.73 -0.51
N ILE A 71 10.32 -4.79 0.10
CA ILE A 71 9.01 -4.31 -0.34
C ILE A 71 9.20 -3.07 -1.21
N ARG A 72 8.79 -3.14 -2.49
CA ARG A 72 8.75 -1.97 -3.38
C ARG A 72 7.36 -1.37 -3.46
N LEU A 73 7.19 -0.12 -3.04
CA LEU A 73 5.92 0.60 -3.19
C LEU A 73 5.68 0.99 -4.66
N ILE A 74 4.50 0.63 -5.17
CA ILE A 74 4.06 0.88 -6.56
C ILE A 74 2.97 1.95 -6.60
N SER A 75 2.08 2.03 -5.63
CA SER A 75 1.05 3.07 -5.57
C SER A 75 0.53 3.23 -4.15
N ALA A 76 0.17 4.44 -3.74
CA ALA A 76 -0.46 4.70 -2.46
C ALA A 76 -1.54 5.77 -2.58
N ARG A 77 -2.68 5.56 -1.92
CA ARG A 77 -3.79 6.51 -1.88
C ARG A 77 -4.60 6.32 -0.61
N LYS A 78 -5.47 7.27 -0.30
CA LYS A 78 -6.53 7.04 0.70
C LYS A 78 -7.43 5.89 0.25
N ALA A 79 -7.77 5.01 1.18
CA ALA A 79 -8.75 3.95 0.94
C ALA A 79 -10.13 4.58 0.62
N ASN A 80 -10.90 3.96 -0.27
CA ASN A 80 -12.24 4.39 -0.65
C ASN A 80 -13.28 4.00 0.45
N ALA A 81 -14.57 4.22 0.22
CA ALA A 81 -15.59 3.94 1.23
C ALA A 81 -15.68 2.45 1.60
N ASP A 82 -15.58 1.56 0.60
CA ASP A 82 -15.73 0.12 0.75
C ASP A 82 -14.46 -0.52 1.33
N GLU A 83 -13.28 -0.08 0.91
CA GLU A 83 -11.99 -0.48 1.49
C GLU A 83 -11.88 -0.07 2.97
N ARG A 84 -12.36 1.14 3.32
CA ARG A 84 -12.48 1.55 4.73
C ARG A 84 -13.53 0.75 5.49
N LYS A 85 -14.52 0.17 4.83
CA LYS A 85 -15.50 -0.73 5.45
C LYS A 85 -14.86 -2.09 5.71
N GLN A 86 -14.23 -2.68 4.70
CA GLN A 86 -13.45 -3.93 4.78
C GLN A 86 -12.40 -3.89 5.90
N TYR A 87 -11.61 -2.82 5.99
CA TYR A 87 -10.62 -2.65 7.06
C TYR A 87 -11.26 -2.66 8.46
N ARG A 88 -12.38 -1.96 8.65
CA ARG A 88 -13.09 -1.94 9.95
C ARG A 88 -13.69 -3.30 10.28
N GLU A 89 -14.30 -3.98 9.29
CA GLU A 89 -14.89 -5.32 9.48
C GLU A 89 -13.85 -6.39 9.82
N ALA A 90 -12.61 -6.25 9.34
CA ALA A 90 -11.49 -7.12 9.71
C ALA A 90 -10.89 -6.83 11.10
N ASN A 91 -11.21 -5.67 11.70
CA ASN A 91 -10.66 -5.17 12.97
C ASN A 91 -11.76 -4.85 14.01
N SER A 92 -12.91 -5.54 13.93
CA SER A 92 -14.06 -5.40 14.85
C SER A 92 -14.09 -6.49 15.93
#